data_AF-A0A519EW89-F1
#
_entry.id   AF-A0A519EW89-F1
#
_cell.length_a   1.000
_cell.length_b   1.000
_cell.length_c   1.000
_cell.angle_alpha   90.00
_cell.angle_beta   90.00
_cell.angle_gamma   90.00
#
_symmetry.space_group_name_H-M   'P 1'
#
loop_
_entity.id
_entity.type
_entity.pdbx_description
1 polymer ?
#
loop_
_entity_poly.entity_id
_entity_poly.type
_entity_poly.pdbx_seq_one_letter_code
_entity_poly.pdbx_strand_id
1 'polypeptide(L)'
;MSKKLTVIALACALAAPCAFAQFSMPSIGGLTGGGSSGGNESGQQDQLVRAYVSANKEVLVAQSKIAEAVGLKESAAQLKSTADALSDGATKGNLSDADKIQSDSSKEISARLQDGNLKMDAQSQALYQSGMASLGLGVIKYIGLRPNVVAFSNTLKASPMLAMTKLNAGAYVVTNFPGNAKNVYDTLSYSTAYAKSHDIPVPTDATKALGAF
;
A
#
# COMPACT_ATOMS: atom_id res chain seq x y z
N MET A 1 51.72 -3.27 -15.50
CA MET A 1 51.74 -4.10 -14.28
C MET A 1 50.77 -3.49 -13.27
N SER A 2 49.51 -3.95 -13.23
CA SER A 2 48.94 -4.89 -12.23
C SER A 2 48.54 -4.18 -10.92
N LYS A 3 47.34 -3.58 -10.82
CA LYS A 3 46.06 -4.14 -10.28
C LYS A 3 46.11 -4.60 -8.81
N LYS A 4 45.26 -4.01 -7.94
CA LYS A 4 44.36 -4.71 -7.01
C LYS A 4 43.10 -3.87 -6.73
N LEU A 5 41.94 -4.36 -7.19
CA LEU A 5 40.60 -3.93 -6.82
C LEU A 5 39.91 -5.17 -6.25
N THR A 6 39.45 -5.10 -5.02
CA THR A 6 38.73 -6.18 -4.33
C THR A 6 37.25 -6.04 -4.65
N VAL A 7 36.72 -7.01 -5.39
CA VAL A 7 35.30 -7.20 -5.69
C VAL A 7 34.71 -8.11 -4.62
N ILE A 8 33.66 -7.66 -3.92
CA ILE A 8 32.80 -8.54 -3.12
C ILE A 8 31.66 -9.00 -4.04
N ALA A 9 31.66 -10.30 -4.33
CA ALA A 9 30.66 -10.95 -5.17
C ALA A 9 29.38 -11.22 -4.38
N LEU A 10 28.25 -10.72 -4.88
CA LEU A 10 26.92 -11.13 -4.45
C LEU A 10 26.49 -12.32 -5.32
N ALA A 11 26.48 -13.52 -4.73
CA ALA A 11 26.10 -14.74 -5.44
C ALA A 11 24.57 -14.79 -5.66
N CYS A 12 24.18 -14.99 -6.92
CA CYS A 12 22.85 -15.43 -7.31
C CYS A 12 22.63 -16.89 -6.90
N ALA A 13 21.51 -17.19 -6.25
CA ALA A 13 21.00 -18.55 -6.09
C ALA A 13 19.53 -18.64 -6.53
N LEU A 14 19.40 -19.19 -7.75
CA LEU A 14 18.36 -20.08 -8.31
C LEU A 14 16.99 -20.20 -7.60
N ALA A 15 15.96 -19.82 -8.38
CA ALA A 15 14.69 -20.50 -8.63
C ALA A 15 14.11 -21.42 -7.53
N ALA A 16 12.97 -20.99 -6.98
CA ALA A 16 11.94 -21.86 -6.44
C ALA A 16 10.62 -21.58 -7.18
N PRO A 17 9.80 -22.59 -7.51
CA PRO A 17 8.46 -22.34 -8.01
C PRO A 17 7.65 -21.67 -6.90
N CYS A 18 7.16 -20.46 -7.16
CA CYS A 18 6.14 -19.84 -6.34
C CYS A 18 4.90 -20.74 -6.40
N ALA A 19 4.69 -21.55 -5.37
CA ALA A 19 3.36 -22.03 -5.07
C ALA A 19 2.51 -20.77 -4.84
N PHE A 20 1.63 -20.45 -5.79
CA PHE A 20 0.50 -19.58 -5.52
C PHE A 20 -0.28 -20.25 -4.40
N ALA A 21 -0.07 -19.81 -3.16
CA ALA A 21 -0.97 -20.13 -2.08
C ALA A 21 -2.35 -19.66 -2.54
N GLN A 22 -3.19 -20.64 -2.87
CA GLN A 22 -4.58 -20.47 -3.20
C GLN A 22 -5.19 -19.58 -2.10
N PHE A 23 -5.42 -18.30 -2.43
CA PHE A 23 -6.14 -17.36 -1.60
C PHE A 23 -7.59 -17.87 -1.55
N SER A 24 -7.79 -18.85 -0.69
CA SER A 24 -9.09 -19.41 -0.37
C SER A 24 -9.78 -18.35 0.48
N MET A 25 -10.48 -17.43 -0.18
CA MET A 25 -11.51 -16.63 0.49
C MET A 25 -12.41 -17.60 1.26
N PRO A 26 -12.53 -17.47 2.59
CA PRO A 26 -13.58 -18.16 3.31
C PRO A 26 -14.91 -17.73 2.70
N SER A 27 -15.65 -18.70 2.18
CA SER A 27 -17.00 -18.49 1.68
C SER A 27 -17.85 -17.81 2.76
N ILE A 28 -18.57 -16.78 2.35
CA ILE A 28 -19.65 -16.13 3.12
C ILE A 28 -20.65 -17.23 3.51
N GLY A 29 -20.55 -17.69 4.76
CA GLY A 29 -21.54 -18.52 5.43
C GLY A 29 -22.23 -17.67 6.49
N GLY A 30 -23.54 -17.52 6.35
CA GLY A 30 -24.37 -16.73 7.26
C GLY A 30 -24.20 -17.17 8.72
N LEU A 31 -24.02 -16.18 9.60
CA LEU A 31 -24.05 -16.39 11.05
C LEU A 31 -25.35 -15.81 11.58
N THR A 32 -26.38 -16.65 11.49
CA THR A 32 -27.59 -16.55 12.29
C THR A 32 -27.26 -16.80 13.76
N GLY A 33 -27.52 -15.82 14.61
CA GLY A 33 -28.05 -15.99 15.97
C GLY A 33 -27.16 -16.62 17.05
N GLY A 34 -26.83 -15.80 18.06
CA GLY A 34 -26.80 -16.25 19.46
C GLY A 34 -25.48 -16.06 20.22
N GLY A 35 -25.45 -15.05 21.11
CA GLY A 35 -24.77 -15.16 22.41
C GLY A 35 -23.36 -14.58 22.56
N SER A 36 -23.27 -13.53 23.38
CA SER A 36 -22.10 -13.05 24.15
C SER A 36 -20.97 -12.31 23.42
N SER A 37 -21.15 -10.98 23.41
CA SER A 37 -20.19 -9.90 23.09
C SER A 37 -18.83 -10.06 23.79
N GLY A 38 -17.76 -9.88 23.01
CA GLY A 38 -16.38 -9.85 23.50
C GLY A 38 -15.36 -10.54 22.57
N GLY A 39 -15.81 -11.50 21.75
CA GLY A 39 -14.94 -12.25 20.82
C GLY A 39 -15.04 -11.82 19.36
N ASN A 40 -16.14 -11.19 18.95
CA ASN A 40 -16.40 -10.87 17.56
C ASN A 40 -15.67 -9.59 17.11
N GLU A 41 -15.50 -8.64 18.03
CA GLU A 41 -14.94 -7.31 17.77
C GLU A 41 -13.42 -7.36 17.55
N SER A 42 -12.71 -8.20 18.31
CA SER A 42 -11.27 -8.45 18.11
C SER A 42 -11.02 -9.17 16.79
N GLY A 43 -11.84 -10.17 16.44
CA GLY A 43 -11.75 -10.83 15.14
C GLY A 43 -12.00 -9.88 13.95
N GLN A 44 -12.99 -8.99 14.08
CA GLN A 44 -13.26 -7.94 13.10
C GLN A 44 -12.09 -6.94 12.97
N GLN A 45 -11.49 -6.52 14.08
CA GLN A 45 -10.29 -5.68 14.05
C GLN A 45 -9.18 -6.38 13.29
N ASP A 46 -8.87 -7.62 13.66
CA ASP A 46 -7.75 -8.34 13.10
C ASP A 46 -7.92 -8.53 11.60
N GLN A 47 -9.14 -8.81 11.14
CA GLN A 47 -9.46 -8.87 9.72
C GLN A 47 -9.26 -7.51 9.03
N LEU A 48 -9.75 -6.43 9.63
CA LEU A 48 -9.59 -5.08 9.09
C LEU A 48 -8.11 -4.68 9.01
N VAL A 49 -7.35 -4.89 10.08
CA VAL A 49 -5.94 -4.53 10.17
C VAL A 49 -5.12 -5.35 9.17
N ARG A 50 -5.32 -6.67 9.07
CA ARG A 50 -4.63 -7.49 8.06
C ARG A 50 -4.92 -7.04 6.63
N ALA A 51 -6.19 -6.77 6.33
CA ALA A 51 -6.59 -6.32 5.00
C ALA A 51 -6.00 -4.93 4.69
N TYR A 52 -5.96 -4.04 5.68
CA TYR A 52 -5.30 -2.74 5.58
C TYR A 52 -3.79 -2.86 5.37
N VAL A 53 -3.10 -3.71 6.15
CA VAL A 53 -1.66 -3.99 6.01
C VAL A 53 -1.35 -4.50 4.60
N SER A 54 -2.11 -5.47 4.10
CA SER A 54 -1.91 -6.01 2.75
C SER A 54 -2.04 -4.92 1.68
N ALA A 55 -3.07 -4.08 1.77
CA ALA A 55 -3.26 -2.98 0.83
C ALA A 55 -2.13 -1.94 0.92
N ASN A 56 -1.71 -1.60 2.14
CA ASN A 56 -0.64 -0.62 2.36
C ASN A 56 0.72 -1.12 1.87
N LYS A 57 1.04 -2.41 2.07
CA LYS A 57 2.26 -3.03 1.51
C LYS A 57 2.33 -2.89 -0.02
N GLU A 58 1.21 -3.13 -0.71
CA GLU A 58 1.16 -2.98 -2.17
C GLU A 58 1.33 -1.53 -2.61
N VAL A 59 0.72 -0.59 -1.89
CA VAL A 59 0.91 0.85 -2.14
C VAL A 59 2.37 1.25 -1.91
N LEU A 60 2.99 0.84 -0.81
CA LEU A 60 4.40 1.16 -0.50
C LEU A 60 5.35 0.57 -1.56
N VAL A 61 5.12 -0.66 -2.00
CA VAL A 61 5.90 -1.29 -3.09
C VAL A 61 5.67 -0.57 -4.42
N ALA A 62 4.45 -0.13 -4.70
CA ALA A 62 4.15 0.62 -5.91
C ALA A 62 4.85 1.99 -5.90
N GLN A 63 4.75 2.70 -4.79
CA GLN A 63 5.41 3.99 -4.59
C GLN A 63 6.93 3.86 -4.62
N SER A 64 7.51 2.77 -4.12
CA SER A 64 8.97 2.60 -4.16
C SER A 64 9.48 2.51 -5.59
N LYS A 65 8.77 1.78 -6.46
CA LYS A 65 9.06 1.75 -7.91
C LYS A 65 8.92 3.12 -8.55
N ILE A 66 7.85 3.85 -8.24
CA ILE A 66 7.64 5.19 -8.79
C ILE A 66 8.73 6.15 -8.33
N ALA A 67 9.04 6.14 -7.02
CA ALA A 67 10.10 6.94 -6.41
C ALA A 67 11.45 6.66 -7.06
N GLU A 68 11.81 5.39 -7.24
CA GLU A 68 13.05 4.98 -7.91
C GLU A 68 13.09 5.48 -9.36
N ALA A 69 11.99 5.32 -10.11
CA ALA A 69 11.89 5.78 -11.49
C ALA A 69 12.09 7.29 -11.64
N VAL A 70 11.61 8.08 -10.68
CA VAL A 70 11.75 9.55 -10.68
C VAL A 70 13.02 10.07 -9.99
N GLY A 71 13.89 9.16 -9.54
CA GLY A 71 15.21 9.46 -8.98
C GLY A 71 15.25 9.66 -7.46
N LEU A 72 14.16 9.37 -6.74
CA LEU A 72 14.05 9.48 -5.28
C LEU A 72 14.51 8.18 -4.60
N LYS A 73 15.80 7.87 -4.70
CA LYS A 73 16.36 6.58 -4.27
C LYS A 73 16.23 6.30 -2.78
N GLU A 74 16.39 7.33 -1.95
CA GLU A 74 16.27 7.20 -0.48
C GLU A 74 14.83 6.86 -0.09
N SER A 75 13.86 7.61 -0.64
CA SER A 75 12.43 7.37 -0.42
C SER A 75 12.00 6.01 -0.94
N ALA A 76 12.52 5.59 -2.11
CA ALA A 76 12.28 4.24 -2.64
C ALA A 76 12.77 3.14 -1.68
N ALA A 77 13.98 3.27 -1.13
CA ALA A 77 14.53 2.33 -0.16
C ALA A 77 13.72 2.31 1.13
N GLN A 78 13.32 3.48 1.64
CA GLN A 78 12.51 3.60 2.85
C GLN A 78 11.12 2.97 2.67
N LEU A 79 10.44 3.24 1.56
CA LEU A 79 9.15 2.64 1.21
C LEU A 79 9.24 1.12 1.13
N LYS A 80 10.27 0.60 0.46
CA LYS A 80 10.48 -0.85 0.32
C LYS A 80 10.74 -1.51 1.68
N SER A 81 11.64 -0.94 2.48
CA SER A 81 11.94 -1.43 3.83
C SER A 81 10.70 -1.43 4.73
N THR A 82 9.88 -0.37 4.64
CA THR A 82 8.64 -0.26 5.39
C THR A 82 7.62 -1.33 4.97
N ALA A 83 7.48 -1.59 3.67
CA ALA A 83 6.62 -2.65 3.16
C ALA A 83 7.07 -4.04 3.63
N ASP A 84 8.37 -4.29 3.67
CA ASP A 84 8.95 -5.56 4.11
C ASP A 84 8.77 -5.76 5.64
N ALA A 85 8.84 -4.68 6.43
CA ALA A 85 8.65 -4.70 7.88
C ALA A 85 7.18 -4.82 8.33
N LEU A 86 6.23 -4.39 7.48
CA LEU A 86 4.79 -4.50 7.76
C LEU A 86 4.34 -5.97 7.80
N SER A 87 3.68 -6.35 8.89
CA SER A 87 3.19 -7.71 9.14
C SER A 87 1.74 -7.72 9.63
N ASP A 88 1.11 -8.89 9.59
CA ASP A 88 -0.31 -9.09 9.94
C ASP A 88 -0.64 -8.74 11.41
N GLY A 89 0.36 -8.67 12.28
CA GLY A 89 0.25 -8.25 13.69
C GLY A 89 0.55 -6.76 13.92
N ALA A 90 0.47 -5.93 12.89
CA ALA A 90 0.82 -4.51 12.99
C ALA A 90 0.02 -3.80 14.09
N THR A 91 0.75 -3.17 15.00
CA THR A 91 0.16 -2.29 16.02
C THR A 91 -0.19 -0.93 15.41
N LYS A 92 -0.97 -0.13 16.15
CA LYS A 92 -1.22 1.28 15.79
C LYS A 92 0.07 2.05 15.46
N GLY A 93 1.16 1.80 16.19
CA GLY A 93 2.45 2.46 15.94
C GLY A 93 3.00 2.09 14.56
N ASN A 94 3.04 0.78 14.25
CA ASN A 94 3.51 0.29 12.95
C ASN A 94 2.68 0.86 11.78
N LEU A 95 1.35 0.92 11.94
CA LEU A 95 0.46 1.50 10.93
C LEU A 95 0.68 3.00 10.77
N SER A 96 0.83 3.72 11.88
CA SER A 96 1.09 5.16 11.87
C SER A 96 2.39 5.54 11.20
N ASP A 97 3.46 4.80 11.48
CA ASP A 97 4.76 5.05 10.86
C ASP A 97 4.73 4.74 9.36
N ALA A 98 4.10 3.62 8.98
CA ALA A 98 3.92 3.26 7.59
C ALA A 98 3.10 4.29 6.79
N ASP A 99 1.97 4.73 7.34
CA ASP A 99 1.11 5.73 6.71
C ASP A 99 1.81 7.09 6.57
N LYS A 100 2.62 7.45 7.57
CA LYS A 100 3.45 8.66 7.49
C LYS A 100 4.46 8.57 6.33
N ILE A 101 5.20 7.47 6.24
CA ILE A 101 6.19 7.25 5.17
C ILE A 101 5.51 7.23 3.79
N GLN A 102 4.37 6.54 3.68
CA GLN A 102 3.52 6.48 2.48
C GLN A 102 3.09 7.89 2.04
N SER A 103 2.56 8.69 2.97
CA SER A 103 2.07 10.04 2.71
C SER A 103 3.19 11.03 2.36
N ASP A 104 4.30 10.99 3.10
CA ASP A 104 5.44 11.89 2.86
C ASP A 104 6.08 11.57 1.50
N SER A 105 6.24 10.29 1.15
CA SER A 105 6.73 9.87 -0.16
C SER A 105 5.74 10.20 -1.29
N SER A 106 4.43 10.07 -1.06
CA SER A 106 3.38 10.49 -2.00
C SER A 106 3.56 11.95 -2.43
N LYS A 107 3.84 12.84 -1.47
CA LYS A 107 4.06 14.27 -1.72
C LYS A 107 5.35 14.50 -2.50
N GLU A 108 6.42 13.82 -2.13
CA GLU A 108 7.72 13.93 -2.80
C GLU A 108 7.66 13.43 -4.25
N ILE A 109 7.03 12.27 -4.48
CA ILE A 109 6.76 11.73 -5.82
C ILE A 109 5.95 12.76 -6.63
N SER A 110 4.86 13.28 -6.06
CA SER A 110 4.00 14.25 -6.76
C SER A 110 4.75 15.52 -7.13
N ALA A 111 5.56 16.06 -6.21
CA ALA A 111 6.40 17.22 -6.46
C ALA A 111 7.45 16.93 -7.56
N ARG A 112 8.06 15.75 -7.53
CA ARG A 112 9.06 15.35 -8.54
C ARG A 112 8.45 15.15 -9.93
N LEU A 113 7.21 14.65 -10.01
CA LEU A 113 6.47 14.56 -11.28
C LEU A 113 6.07 15.93 -11.84
N GLN A 114 5.90 16.92 -10.98
CA GLN A 114 5.59 18.30 -11.40
C GLN A 114 6.84 19.11 -11.76
N ASP A 115 8.04 18.58 -11.50
CA ASP A 115 9.30 19.20 -11.92
C ASP A 115 9.50 19.01 -13.43
N GLY A 116 9.47 20.12 -14.18
CA GLY A 116 9.67 20.13 -15.63
C GLY A 116 11.05 19.64 -16.08
N ASN A 117 12.00 19.44 -15.17
CA ASN A 117 13.32 18.88 -15.47
C ASN A 117 13.39 17.36 -15.30
N LEU A 118 12.31 16.71 -14.85
CA LEU A 118 12.28 15.25 -14.74
C LEU A 118 12.40 14.61 -16.13
N LYS A 119 13.48 13.84 -16.31
CA LYS A 119 13.69 12.99 -17.48
C LYS A 119 13.81 11.55 -16.99
N MET A 120 13.05 10.67 -17.61
CA MET A 120 13.15 9.23 -17.42
C MET A 120 13.76 8.61 -18.66
N ASP A 121 14.77 7.75 -18.48
CA ASP A 121 15.19 6.84 -19.54
C ASP A 121 14.21 5.67 -19.69
N ALA A 122 14.47 4.78 -20.65
CA ALA A 122 13.60 3.63 -20.90
C ALA A 122 13.46 2.69 -19.69
N GLN A 123 14.51 2.56 -18.87
CA GLN A 123 14.46 1.73 -17.66
C GLN A 123 13.58 2.37 -16.59
N SER A 124 13.77 3.67 -16.34
CA SER A 124 12.93 4.45 -15.44
C SER A 124 11.47 4.46 -15.89
N GLN A 125 11.19 4.61 -17.20
CA GLN A 125 9.82 4.55 -17.72
C GLN A 125 9.16 3.19 -17.49
N ALA A 126 9.88 2.08 -17.72
CA ALA A 126 9.35 0.75 -17.46
C ALA A 126 9.06 0.53 -15.97
N LEU A 127 9.96 1.01 -15.09
CA LEU A 127 9.77 0.93 -13.65
C LEU A 127 8.58 1.79 -13.18
N TYR A 128 8.46 2.99 -13.75
CA TYR A 128 7.34 3.90 -13.51
C TYR A 128 5.99 3.27 -13.88
N GLN A 129 5.90 2.67 -15.06
CA GLN A 129 4.70 1.95 -15.52
C GLN A 129 4.36 0.76 -14.61
N SER A 130 5.36 -0.03 -14.23
CA SER A 130 5.17 -1.13 -13.27
C SER A 130 4.65 -0.62 -11.93
N GLY A 131 5.22 0.49 -11.45
CA GLY A 131 4.78 1.19 -10.25
C GLY A 131 3.32 1.66 -10.35
N MET A 132 2.94 2.32 -11.44
CA MET A 132 1.56 2.76 -11.68
C MET A 132 0.56 1.60 -11.73
N ALA A 133 0.92 0.48 -12.37
CA ALA A 133 0.05 -0.70 -12.41
C ALA A 133 -0.17 -1.25 -10.99
N SER A 134 0.92 -1.42 -10.22
CA SER A 134 0.83 -1.83 -8.81
C SER A 134 0.05 -0.82 -7.95
N LEU A 135 0.20 0.48 -8.20
CA LEU A 135 -0.52 1.52 -7.47
C LEU A 135 -2.01 1.49 -7.78
N GLY A 136 -2.39 1.27 -9.03
CA GLY A 136 -3.78 1.05 -9.44
C GLY A 136 -4.42 -0.12 -8.70
N LEU A 137 -3.72 -1.26 -8.62
CA LEU A 137 -4.18 -2.41 -7.83
C LEU A 137 -4.30 -2.06 -6.33
N GLY A 138 -3.33 -1.34 -5.78
CA GLY A 138 -3.37 -0.85 -4.40
C GLY A 138 -4.60 0.03 -4.12
N VAL A 139 -4.92 0.98 -5.01
CA VAL A 139 -6.12 1.82 -4.92
C VAL A 139 -7.40 0.98 -4.94
N ILE A 140 -7.49 0.00 -5.84
CA ILE A 140 -8.65 -0.92 -5.91
C ILE A 140 -8.81 -1.68 -4.59
N LYS A 141 -7.71 -2.16 -4.00
CA LYS A 141 -7.75 -2.81 -2.68
C LYS A 141 -8.19 -1.87 -1.57
N TYR A 142 -7.67 -0.64 -1.53
CA TYR A 142 -8.15 0.38 -0.59
C TYR A 142 -9.66 0.61 -0.74
N ILE A 143 -10.17 0.80 -1.96
CA ILE A 143 -11.62 0.94 -2.21
C ILE A 143 -12.39 -0.28 -1.68
N GLY A 144 -11.86 -1.49 -1.90
CA GLY A 144 -12.42 -2.75 -1.39
C GLY A 144 -12.46 -2.85 0.15
N LEU A 145 -11.67 -2.07 0.88
CA LEU A 145 -11.70 -2.01 2.35
C LEU A 145 -12.85 -1.15 2.90
N ARG A 146 -13.44 -0.26 2.08
CA ARG A 146 -14.48 0.68 2.53
C ARG A 146 -15.61 0.00 3.33
N PRO A 147 -16.18 -1.15 2.90
CA PRO A 147 -17.23 -1.82 3.67
C PRO A 147 -16.77 -2.29 5.06
N ASN A 148 -15.55 -2.83 5.15
CA ASN A 148 -14.97 -3.31 6.42
C ASN A 148 -14.68 -2.14 7.37
N VAL A 149 -14.18 -1.03 6.83
CA VAL A 149 -13.95 0.21 7.58
C VAL A 149 -15.26 0.76 8.14
N VAL A 150 -16.32 0.80 7.33
CA VAL A 150 -17.65 1.27 7.77
C VAL A 150 -18.24 0.34 8.83
N ALA A 151 -18.18 -0.98 8.61
CA ALA A 151 -18.67 -1.97 9.56
C ALA A 151 -17.95 -1.83 10.92
N PHE A 152 -16.62 -1.73 10.91
CA PHE A 152 -15.85 -1.57 12.14
C PHE A 152 -16.07 -0.21 12.80
N SER A 153 -16.23 0.86 12.03
CA SER A 153 -16.61 2.19 12.56
C SER A 153 -17.91 2.12 13.37
N ASN A 154 -18.89 1.35 12.90
CA ASN A 154 -20.15 1.15 13.63
C ASN A 154 -19.93 0.34 14.93
N THR A 155 -19.08 -0.69 14.91
CA THR A 155 -18.67 -1.42 16.12
C THR A 155 -18.01 -0.48 17.15
N LEU A 156 -17.13 0.42 16.71
CA LEU A 156 -16.47 1.39 17.60
C LEU A 156 -17.45 2.41 18.20
N LYS A 157 -18.42 2.88 17.42
CA LYS A 157 -19.48 3.80 17.91
C LYS A 157 -20.36 3.14 18.97
N ALA A 158 -20.63 1.85 18.85
CA ALA A 158 -21.38 1.08 19.83
C ALA A 158 -20.57 0.79 21.11
N SER A 159 -19.23 0.92 21.08
CA SER A 159 -18.35 0.58 22.21
C SER A 159 -17.09 1.46 22.25
N PRO A 160 -17.21 2.76 22.57
CA PRO A 160 -16.12 3.73 22.50
C PRO A 160 -14.98 3.44 23.50
N MET A 161 -15.26 2.81 24.64
CA MET A 161 -14.23 2.43 25.63
C MET A 161 -13.30 1.31 25.12
N LEU A 162 -13.81 0.41 24.27
CA LEU A 162 -12.99 -0.65 23.66
C LEU A 162 -12.09 -0.09 22.55
N ALA A 163 -12.54 0.96 21.84
CA ALA A 163 -11.77 1.68 20.82
C ALA A 163 -10.46 2.25 21.39
N MET A 164 -10.50 2.76 22.63
CA MET A 164 -9.37 3.39 23.30
C MET A 164 -8.35 2.39 23.87
N THR A 165 -8.73 1.11 23.98
CA THR A 165 -7.91 0.09 24.65
C THR A 165 -7.54 -1.04 23.69
N LYS A 166 -8.39 -2.05 23.56
CA LYS A 166 -8.09 -3.27 22.80
C LYS A 166 -8.25 -3.13 21.29
N LEU A 167 -9.08 -2.19 20.84
CA LEU A 167 -9.43 -1.99 19.44
C LEU A 167 -8.70 -0.80 18.78
N ASN A 168 -7.55 -0.39 19.35
CA ASN A 168 -6.88 0.85 19.00
C ASN A 168 -6.26 0.86 17.59
N ALA A 169 -5.84 -0.30 17.06
CA ALA A 169 -5.27 -0.43 15.72
C ALA A 169 -6.38 -0.34 14.67
N GLY A 170 -7.51 -1.02 14.88
CA GLY A 170 -8.68 -0.89 14.02
C GLY A 170 -9.27 0.53 14.08
N ALA A 171 -9.31 1.14 15.27
CA ALA A 171 -9.73 2.54 15.43
C ALA A 171 -8.81 3.51 14.68
N TYR A 172 -7.50 3.26 14.70
CA TYR A 172 -6.54 4.00 13.89
C TYR A 172 -6.85 3.87 12.40
N VAL A 173 -7.06 2.65 11.89
CA VAL A 173 -7.42 2.41 10.49
C VAL A 173 -8.68 3.18 10.12
N VAL A 174 -9.76 3.07 10.89
CA VAL A 174 -11.03 3.78 10.62
C VAL A 174 -10.84 5.29 10.54
N THR A 175 -9.99 5.85 11.41
CA THR A 175 -9.76 7.29 11.49
C THR A 175 -8.93 7.82 10.32
N ASN A 176 -7.88 7.10 9.92
CA ASN A 176 -6.89 7.59 8.95
C ASN A 176 -7.15 7.10 7.52
N PHE A 177 -7.94 6.04 7.36
CA PHE A 177 -8.24 5.45 6.06
C PHE A 177 -8.73 6.46 5.02
N PRO A 178 -9.66 7.41 5.29
CA PRO A 178 -10.10 8.37 4.27
C PRO A 178 -8.98 9.25 3.74
N GLY A 179 -8.10 9.75 4.62
CA GLY A 179 -6.96 10.58 4.24
C GLY A 179 -5.93 9.80 3.44
N ASN A 180 -5.58 8.60 3.91
CA ASN A 180 -4.60 7.75 3.22
C ASN A 180 -5.12 7.31 1.85
N ALA A 181 -6.38 6.86 1.76
CA ALA A 181 -7.01 6.50 0.50
C ALA A 181 -6.96 7.67 -0.50
N LYS A 182 -7.21 8.91 -0.04
CA LYS A 182 -7.08 10.11 -0.87
C LYS A 182 -5.65 10.34 -1.35
N ASN A 183 -4.65 10.23 -0.47
CA ASN A 183 -3.24 10.43 -0.83
C ASN A 183 -2.78 9.43 -1.90
N VAL A 184 -3.17 8.16 -1.76
CA VAL A 184 -2.86 7.11 -2.74
C VAL A 184 -3.53 7.41 -4.09
N TYR A 185 -4.81 7.79 -4.05
CA TYR A 185 -5.54 8.21 -5.25
C TYR A 185 -4.91 9.41 -5.95
N ASP A 186 -4.59 10.47 -5.20
CA ASP A 186 -3.96 11.67 -5.73
C ASP A 186 -2.62 11.32 -6.41
N THR A 187 -1.82 10.46 -5.78
CA THR A 187 -0.54 9.98 -6.34
C THR A 187 -0.75 9.26 -7.68
N LEU A 188 -1.76 8.39 -7.77
CA LEU A 188 -2.10 7.70 -9.01
C LEU A 188 -2.59 8.66 -10.09
N SER A 189 -3.37 9.67 -9.70
CA SER A 189 -3.90 10.71 -10.59
C SER A 189 -2.76 11.55 -11.16
N TYR A 190 -1.87 12.08 -10.32
CA TYR A 190 -0.68 12.81 -10.77
C TYR A 190 0.25 11.95 -11.63
N SER A 191 0.42 10.68 -11.26
CA SER A 191 1.23 9.77 -12.07
C SER A 191 0.61 9.52 -13.45
N THR A 192 -0.70 9.36 -13.51
CA THR A 192 -1.42 9.20 -14.78
C THR A 192 -1.39 10.47 -15.63
N ALA A 193 -1.49 11.65 -15.01
CA ALA A 193 -1.38 12.92 -15.70
C ALA A 193 0.02 13.11 -16.33
N TYR A 194 1.08 12.84 -15.55
CA TYR A 194 2.45 12.89 -16.04
C TYR A 194 2.67 11.89 -17.18
N ALA A 195 2.21 10.65 -17.03
CA ALA A 195 2.35 9.64 -18.07
C ALA A 195 1.74 10.12 -19.40
N LYS A 196 0.53 10.70 -19.34
CA LYS A 196 -0.16 11.25 -20.52
C LYS A 196 0.57 12.44 -21.15
N SER A 197 1.13 13.35 -20.34
CA SER A 197 1.83 14.53 -20.88
C SER A 197 3.21 14.22 -21.47
N HIS A 198 3.75 13.02 -21.21
CA HIS A 198 5.05 12.57 -21.67
C HIS A 198 4.98 11.33 -22.58
N ASP A 199 3.79 11.03 -23.14
CA ASP A 199 3.55 9.90 -24.05
C ASP A 199 3.96 8.52 -23.47
N ILE A 200 3.92 8.38 -22.14
CA ILE A 200 4.15 7.12 -21.44
C ILE A 200 2.81 6.36 -21.39
N PRO A 201 2.75 5.11 -21.89
CA PRO A 201 1.54 4.30 -21.80
C PRO A 201 1.04 4.16 -20.36
N VAL A 202 -0.24 4.46 -20.15
CA VAL A 202 -0.93 4.33 -18.86
C VAL A 202 -1.45 2.89 -18.70
N PRO A 203 -1.09 2.17 -17.63
CA PRO A 203 -1.62 0.83 -17.37
C PRO A 203 -3.15 0.83 -17.23
N THR A 204 -3.80 -0.24 -17.71
CA THR A 204 -5.26 -0.39 -17.62
C THR A 204 -5.75 -0.38 -16.17
N ASP A 205 -5.03 -1.01 -15.24
CA ASP A 205 -5.41 -1.06 -13.82
C ASP A 205 -5.36 0.31 -13.16
N ALA A 206 -4.41 1.17 -13.54
CA ALA A 206 -4.37 2.56 -13.11
C ALA A 206 -5.61 3.33 -13.59
N THR A 207 -6.00 3.13 -14.85
CA THR A 207 -7.19 3.77 -15.43
C THR A 207 -8.47 3.31 -14.74
N LYS A 208 -8.62 1.99 -14.51
CA LYS A 208 -9.75 1.41 -13.78
C LYS A 208 -9.85 1.95 -12.36
N ALA A 209 -8.73 2.00 -11.65
CA ALA A 209 -8.67 2.49 -10.27
C ALA A 209 -9.10 3.96 -10.15
N LEU A 210 -8.71 4.81 -11.09
CA LEU A 210 -9.13 6.21 -11.11
C LEU A 210 -10.64 6.38 -11.32
N GLY A 211 -11.29 5.47 -12.06
CA GLY A 211 -12.75 5.48 -12.24
C GLY A 211 -13.53 4.85 -11.08
N ALA A 212 -12.86 4.20 -10.13
CA ALA A 212 -13.49 3.44 -9.05
C ALA A 212 -13.49 4.18 -7.70
N PHE A 213 -12.71 5.26 -7.57
CA PHE A 213 -12.54 5.98 -6.32
C PHE A 213 -13.69 6.95 -6.05
#